data_AF-V9H3Q6-F1
#
_entry.id   AF-V9H3Q6-F1
#
_cell.length_a   1.000
_cell.length_b   1.000
_cell.length_c   1.000
_cell.angle_alpha   90.00
_cell.angle_beta   90.00
_cell.angle_gamma   90.00
#
_symmetry.space_group_name_H-M   'P 1'
#
loop_
_entity.id
_entity.type
_entity.pdbx_description
1 polymer ?
#
loop_
_entity_poly.entity_id
_entity_poly.type
_entity_poly.pdbx_seq_one_letter_code
_entity_poly.pdbx_strand_id
1 'polypeptide(L)'
;MDRKLIEKILGKKNYVNLNDEIYILREITSNMRQNIQNNLSFTDELISEINVKASKSQVIIDEIILDLEDDSFIVGYTNSKNYLLKYLNDFNNNLEGIINSIKPLSYDELVKYTNSIIDLILLF
;
A
#
# COMPACT_ATOMS: atom_id res chain seq x y z
N MET A 1 -13.56 -6.54 1.90
CA MET A 1 -14.69 -6.35 0.95
C MET A 1 -14.66 -7.49 -0.07
N ASP A 2 -15.78 -7.83 -0.71
CA ASP A 2 -15.76 -8.83 -1.78
C ASP A 2 -14.94 -8.33 -2.99
N ARG A 3 -14.11 -9.19 -3.58
CA ARG A 3 -13.21 -8.80 -4.68
C ARG A 3 -13.97 -8.31 -5.92
N LYS A 4 -15.13 -8.89 -6.23
CA LYS A 4 -15.95 -8.42 -7.37
C LYS A 4 -16.58 -7.07 -7.08
N LEU A 5 -16.86 -6.75 -5.81
CA LEU A 5 -17.32 -5.42 -5.42
C LEU A 5 -16.21 -4.38 -5.58
N ILE A 6 -14.98 -4.70 -5.18
CA ILE A 6 -13.82 -3.82 -5.38
C ILE A 6 -13.61 -3.58 -6.88
N GLU A 7 -13.61 -4.63 -7.71
CA GLU A 7 -13.47 -4.50 -9.17
C GLU A 7 -14.58 -3.65 -9.80
N LYS A 8 -15.82 -3.79 -9.33
CA LYS A 8 -16.93 -2.95 -9.80
C LYS A 8 -16.75 -1.47 -9.45
N ILE A 9 -16.20 -1.17 -8.27
CA ILE A 9 -16.01 0.20 -7.80
C ILE A 9 -14.80 0.86 -8.49
N LEU A 10 -13.68 0.14 -8.62
CA LEU A 10 -12.45 0.68 -9.22
C LEU A 10 -12.44 0.60 -10.75
N GLY A 11 -13.23 -0.30 -11.34
CA GLY A 11 -13.07 -0.73 -12.72
C GLY A 11 -11.88 -1.69 -12.89
N LYS A 12 -11.90 -2.43 -14.01
CA LYS A 12 -10.95 -3.52 -14.27
C LYS A 12 -9.48 -3.09 -14.23
N LYS A 13 -9.16 -1.94 -14.85
CA LYS A 13 -7.78 -1.42 -14.92
C LYS A 13 -7.22 -1.18 -13.51
N ASN A 14 -7.89 -0.35 -12.72
CA ASN A 14 -7.41 0.04 -11.40
C ASN A 14 -7.44 -1.13 -10.42
N TYR A 15 -8.39 -2.06 -10.57
CA TYR A 15 -8.39 -3.31 -9.81
C TYR A 15 -7.16 -4.19 -10.10
N VAL A 16 -6.78 -4.34 -11.36
CA VAL A 16 -5.55 -5.09 -11.73
C VAL A 16 -4.32 -4.39 -11.17
N ASN A 17 -4.20 -3.07 -11.36
CA ASN A 17 -3.09 -2.29 -10.81
C ASN A 17 -2.97 -2.47 -9.29
N LEU A 18 -4.08 -2.37 -8.55
CA LEU A 18 -4.08 -2.55 -7.10
C LEU A 18 -3.63 -3.97 -6.69
N ASN A 19 -4.09 -5.01 -7.38
CA ASN A 19 -3.65 -6.38 -7.10
C ASN A 19 -2.15 -6.55 -7.31
N ASP A 20 -1.61 -6.00 -8.40
CA ASP A 20 -0.19 -6.12 -8.74
C ASP A 20 0.67 -5.39 -7.68
N GLU A 21 0.26 -4.20 -7.26
CA GLU A 21 0.97 -3.47 -6.20
C GLU A 21 0.89 -4.19 -4.85
N ILE A 22 -0.25 -4.77 -4.49
CA ILE A 22 -0.37 -5.58 -3.27
C ILE A 22 0.53 -6.81 -3.32
N TYR A 23 0.70 -7.43 -4.50
CA TYR A 23 1.63 -8.54 -4.68
C TYR A 23 3.10 -8.10 -4.49
N ILE A 24 3.50 -7.00 -5.13
CA ILE A 24 4.84 -6.40 -5.01
C ILE A 24 5.14 -6.05 -3.54
N LEU A 25 4.18 -5.43 -2.86
CA LEU A 25 4.36 -5.00 -1.48
C LEU A 25 4.38 -6.17 -0.51
N ARG A 26 3.67 -7.26 -0.80
CA ARG A 26 3.74 -8.49 -0.01
C ARG A 26 5.14 -9.10 -0.03
N GLU A 27 5.81 -9.06 -1.19
CA GLU A 27 7.19 -9.51 -1.31
C GLU A 27 8.13 -8.66 -0.44
N ILE A 28 8.10 -7.33 -0.60
CA ILE A 28 9.06 -6.48 0.12
C ILE A 28 8.79 -6.45 1.63
N THR A 29 7.52 -6.40 2.05
CA THR A 29 7.18 -6.43 3.47
C THR A 29 7.53 -7.76 4.12
N SER A 30 7.54 -8.87 3.37
CA SER A 30 8.07 -10.15 3.85
C SER A 30 9.57 -10.09 4.14
N ASN A 31 10.35 -9.48 3.24
CA ASN A 31 11.79 -9.29 3.44
C ASN A 31 12.06 -8.37 4.65
N MET A 32 11.32 -7.27 4.76
CA MET A 32 11.42 -6.35 5.90
C MET A 32 11.07 -7.06 7.21
N ARG A 33 9.97 -7.82 7.24
CA ARG A 33 9.54 -8.58 8.43
C ARG A 33 10.60 -9.59 8.85
N GLN A 34 11.23 -10.29 7.90
CA GLN A 34 12.30 -11.24 8.20
C GLN A 34 13.49 -10.55 8.88
N ASN A 35 13.89 -9.38 8.39
CA ASN A 35 14.97 -8.61 9.02
C ASN A 35 14.59 -8.15 10.43
N ILE A 36 13.37 -7.64 10.60
CA ILE A 36 12.85 -7.20 11.90
C ILE A 36 12.84 -8.36 12.90
N GLN A 37 12.31 -9.53 12.53
CA GLN A 37 12.23 -10.70 13.41
C GLN A 37 13.60 -11.25 13.81
N ASN A 38 14.58 -11.17 12.91
CA ASN A 38 15.92 -11.68 13.15
C ASN A 38 16.88 -10.62 13.73
N ASN A 39 16.39 -9.40 14.03
CA ASN A 39 17.20 -8.26 14.45
C ASN A 39 18.39 -7.98 13.50
N LEU A 40 18.14 -8.11 12.19
CA LEU A 40 19.13 -7.82 11.15
C LEU A 40 19.04 -6.36 10.73
N SER A 41 20.19 -5.72 10.57
CA SER A 41 20.28 -4.36 10.01
C SER A 41 19.74 -4.33 8.58
N PHE A 42 19.08 -3.25 8.19
CA PHE A 42 18.75 -3.01 6.78
C PHE A 42 20.01 -2.59 6.04
N THR A 43 20.41 -3.36 5.02
CA THR A 43 21.52 -2.99 4.14
C THR A 43 21.11 -1.84 3.23
N ASP A 44 22.08 -1.04 2.77
CA ASP A 44 21.81 0.07 1.85
C ASP A 44 21.10 -0.41 0.56
N GLU A 45 21.43 -1.61 0.09
CA GLU A 45 20.77 -2.26 -1.05
C GLU A 45 19.29 -2.53 -0.77
N LEU A 46 18.97 -3.14 0.38
CA LEU A 46 17.60 -3.40 0.79
C LEU A 46 16.82 -2.09 1.01
N ILE A 47 17.45 -1.10 1.63
CA ILE A 47 16.86 0.24 1.83
C ILE A 47 16.52 0.87 0.47
N SER A 48 17.43 0.78 -0.50
CA SER A 48 17.20 1.27 -1.86
C SER A 48 16.04 0.53 -2.54
N GLU A 49 15.98 -0.79 -2.41
CA GLU A 49 14.89 -1.60 -2.95
C GLU A 49 13.54 -1.23 -2.34
N ILE A 50 13.47 -1.10 -1.01
CA ILE A 50 12.26 -0.69 -0.28
C ILE A 50 11.79 0.66 -0.79
N ASN A 51 12.70 1.63 -0.87
CA ASN A 51 12.35 2.97 -1.32
C ASN A 51 11.81 2.96 -2.76
N VAL A 52 12.47 2.26 -3.69
CA VAL A 52 12.03 2.18 -5.09
C VAL A 52 10.64 1.53 -5.21
N LYS A 53 10.42 0.39 -4.54
CA LYS A 53 9.13 -0.31 -4.63
C LYS A 53 8.03 0.50 -3.93
N ALA A 54 8.28 1.00 -2.72
CA ALA A 54 7.30 1.81 -1.98
C ALA A 54 6.90 3.08 -2.73
N SER A 55 7.86 3.85 -3.28
CA SER A 55 7.55 5.05 -4.05
C SER A 55 6.77 4.74 -5.33
N LYS A 56 7.09 3.64 -6.02
CA LYS A 56 6.34 3.23 -7.22
C LYS A 56 4.90 2.86 -6.86
N SER A 57 4.71 2.06 -5.81
CA SER A 57 3.38 1.67 -5.35
C SER A 57 2.56 2.88 -4.89
N GLN A 58 3.23 3.86 -4.26
CA GLN A 58 2.58 5.09 -3.81
C GLN A 58 1.95 5.84 -4.99
N VAL A 59 2.71 6.06 -6.06
CA VAL A 59 2.21 6.75 -7.26
C VAL A 59 0.99 6.05 -7.87
N ILE A 60 1.01 4.72 -7.93
CA ILE A 60 -0.12 3.96 -8.50
C ILE A 60 -1.34 4.03 -7.58
N ILE A 61 -1.15 3.96 -6.27
CA ILE A 61 -2.25 4.06 -5.30
C ILE A 61 -2.84 5.48 -5.31
N ASP A 62 -2.01 6.52 -5.43
CA ASP A 62 -2.45 7.90 -5.61
C ASP A 62 -3.33 8.06 -6.85
N GLU A 63 -2.93 7.51 -7.99
CA GLU A 63 -3.75 7.52 -9.21
C GLU A 63 -5.12 6.85 -8.98
N ILE A 64 -5.14 5.71 -8.28
CA ILE A 64 -6.40 5.00 -7.98
C ILE A 64 -7.29 5.81 -7.02
N ILE A 65 -6.70 6.49 -6.03
CA ILE A 65 -7.42 7.37 -5.10
C ILE A 65 -8.06 8.53 -5.87
N LEU A 66 -7.29 9.20 -6.73
CA LEU A 66 -7.78 10.32 -7.54
C LEU A 66 -8.95 9.89 -8.45
N ASP A 67 -8.80 8.77 -9.15
CA ASP A 67 -9.87 8.20 -9.99
C ASP A 67 -11.11 7.82 -9.17
N LEU A 68 -10.90 7.34 -7.94
CA LEU A 68 -11.99 6.97 -7.04
C LEU A 68 -12.69 8.22 -6.48
N GLU A 69 -11.99 9.32 -6.22
CA GLU A 69 -12.58 10.59 -5.76
C GLU A 69 -13.39 11.30 -6.84
N ASP A 70 -13.11 11.05 -8.13
CA ASP A 70 -13.94 11.54 -9.24
C ASP A 70 -15.33 10.86 -9.20
N ASP A 71 -16.30 11.61 -8.67
CA ASP A 71 -17.67 11.19 -8.40
C ASP A 71 -18.54 11.00 -9.66
N SER A 72 -17.98 11.16 -10.86
CA SER A 72 -18.75 11.16 -12.10
C SER A 72 -19.30 9.78 -12.54
N PHE A 73 -18.87 8.66 -11.92
CA PHE A 73 -19.00 7.34 -12.56
C PHE A 73 -19.88 6.26 -11.91
N ILE A 74 -20.24 6.30 -10.61
CA ILE A 74 -20.94 5.15 -9.99
C ILE A 74 -22.11 5.59 -9.10
N VAL A 75 -23.32 5.46 -9.63
CA VAL A 75 -24.57 5.60 -8.86
C VAL A 75 -24.79 4.33 -8.03
N GLY A 76 -24.82 4.50 -6.70
CA GLY A 76 -24.87 3.40 -5.74
C GLY A 76 -23.48 3.06 -5.18
N TYR A 77 -23.43 2.31 -4.08
CA TYR A 77 -22.19 1.91 -3.38
C TYR A 77 -21.45 2.99 -2.58
N THR A 78 -22.06 4.13 -2.23
CA THR A 78 -21.43 5.22 -1.46
C THR A 78 -20.65 4.73 -0.22
N ASN A 79 -21.25 3.86 0.59
CA ASN A 79 -20.58 3.34 1.79
C ASN A 79 -19.36 2.47 1.45
N SER A 80 -19.47 1.62 0.43
CA SER A 80 -18.38 0.75 -0.02
C SER A 80 -17.25 1.54 -0.68
N LYS A 81 -17.59 2.59 -1.42
CA LYS A 81 -16.64 3.56 -1.98
C LYS A 81 -15.88 4.26 -0.87
N ASN A 82 -16.58 4.83 0.12
CA ASN A 82 -15.94 5.51 1.26
C ASN A 82 -15.03 4.57 2.06
N TYR A 83 -15.46 3.32 2.26
CA TYR A 83 -14.63 2.31 2.92
C TYR A 83 -13.35 2.00 2.10
N LEU A 84 -13.49 1.81 0.79
CA LEU A 84 -12.36 1.51 -0.08
C LEU A 84 -11.40 2.71 -0.17
N LEU A 85 -11.93 3.92 -0.28
CA LEU A 85 -11.14 5.16 -0.28
C LEU A 85 -10.36 5.30 1.02
N LYS A 86 -10.99 5.04 2.18
CA LYS A 86 -10.29 5.01 3.45
C LYS A 86 -9.18 3.96 3.46
N TYR A 87 -9.47 2.74 3.01
CA TYR A 87 -8.47 1.67 2.92
C TYR A 87 -7.26 2.10 2.07
N LEU A 88 -7.48 2.69 0.90
CA LEU A 88 -6.41 3.16 0.01
C LEU A 88 -5.64 4.33 0.61
N ASN A 89 -6.31 5.27 1.27
CA ASN A 89 -5.66 6.37 1.98
C ASN A 89 -4.80 5.87 3.15
N ASP A 90 -5.30 4.93 3.95
CA ASP A 90 -4.52 4.29 5.01
C ASP A 90 -3.29 3.60 4.40
N PHE A 91 -3.46 2.94 3.26
CA PHE A 91 -2.37 2.29 2.53
C PHE A 91 -1.30 3.29 2.06
N ASN A 92 -1.73 4.40 1.46
CA ASN A 92 -0.87 5.48 0.97
C ASN A 92 -0.08 6.14 2.11
N ASN A 93 -0.76 6.49 3.21
CA ASN A 93 -0.13 7.09 4.38
C ASN A 93 0.98 6.21 4.98
N ASN A 94 0.77 4.88 4.99
CA ASN A 94 1.79 3.95 5.48
C ASN A 94 2.97 3.80 4.50
N LEU A 95 2.74 3.86 3.19
CA LEU A 95 3.82 3.89 2.20
C LEU A 95 4.67 5.15 2.34
N GLU A 96 4.03 6.31 2.50
CA GLU A 96 4.71 7.57 2.77
C GLU A 96 5.55 7.47 4.06
N GLY A 97 4.97 6.88 5.11
CA GLY A 97 5.67 6.59 6.36
C GLY A 97 6.93 5.76 6.17
N ILE A 98 6.88 4.70 5.36
CA ILE A 98 8.07 3.88 5.01
C ILE A 98 9.13 4.74 4.31
N ILE A 99 8.74 5.49 3.28
CA ILE A 99 9.65 6.32 2.47
C ILE A 99 10.35 7.36 3.35
N ASN A 100 9.59 8.05 4.20
CA ASN A 100 10.12 9.07 5.11
C ASN A 100 10.99 8.49 6.23
N SER A 101 10.79 7.23 6.60
CA SER A 101 11.56 6.54 7.65
C SER A 101 12.89 5.96 7.15
N ILE A 102 13.15 6.01 5.84
CA ILE A 102 14.37 5.46 5.24
C ILE A 102 15.53 6.46 5.32
N LYS A 103 15.27 7.77 5.27
CA LYS A 103 16.32 8.82 5.29
C LYS A 103 15.85 10.08 6.05
N PRO A 104 16.26 10.28 7.32
CA PRO A 104 17.15 9.43 8.11
C PRO A 104 16.48 8.10 8.48
N LEU A 105 17.29 7.04 8.61
CA LEU A 105 16.77 5.71 8.95
C LEU A 105 16.21 5.69 10.38
N SER A 106 14.90 5.55 10.50
CA SER A 106 14.18 5.37 11.75
C SER A 106 13.63 3.95 11.82
N TYR A 107 14.31 3.07 12.58
CA TYR A 107 13.92 1.67 12.71
C TYR A 107 12.52 1.50 13.30
N ASP A 108 12.17 2.27 14.34
CA ASP A 108 10.88 2.15 15.01
C ASP A 108 9.71 2.52 14.10
N GLU A 109 9.85 3.62 13.34
CA GLU A 109 8.84 4.05 12.38
C GLU A 109 8.78 3.08 11.19
N LEU A 110 9.92 2.60 10.68
CA LEU A 110 9.95 1.62 9.60
C LEU A 110 9.22 0.33 10.00
N VAL A 111 9.46 -0.18 11.21
CA VAL A 111 8.76 -1.36 11.77
C VAL A 111 7.26 -1.12 11.87
N LYS A 112 6.86 0.02 12.44
CA LYS A 112 5.46 0.42 12.61
C LYS A 112 4.72 0.46 11.26
N TYR A 113 5.23 1.19 10.28
CA TYR A 113 4.58 1.31 8.98
C TYR A 113 4.61 0.00 8.19
N THR A 114 5.67 -0.80 8.30
CA THR A 114 5.74 -2.14 7.69
C THR A 114 4.63 -3.03 8.22
N ASN A 115 4.44 -3.09 9.54
CA ASN A 115 3.40 -3.90 10.14
C ASN A 115 2.00 -3.43 9.72
N SER A 116 1.76 -2.11 9.68
CA SER A 116 0.50 -1.57 9.17
C SER A 116 0.22 -1.96 7.72
N ILE A 117 1.22 -1.92 6.83
CA ILE A 117 1.05 -2.37 5.44
C ILE A 117 0.75 -3.87 5.38
N ILE A 118 1.44 -4.70 6.17
CA ILE A 118 1.17 -6.14 6.24
C ILE A 118 -0.28 -6.39 6.63
N ASP A 119 -0.79 -5.69 7.64
CA ASP A 119 -2.18 -5.82 8.09
C ASP A 119 -3.16 -5.43 6.98
N LEU A 120 -2.91 -4.34 6.26
CA LEU A 120 -3.74 -3.91 5.12
C LEU A 120 -3.71 -4.93 3.97
N ILE A 121 -2.53 -5.46 3.64
CA ILE A 121 -2.37 -6.51 2.62
C ILE A 121 -3.15 -7.79 2.97
N LEU A 122 -3.26 -8.12 4.25
CA LEU A 122 -4.02 -9.29 4.73
C LEU A 122 -5.54 -9.08 4.68
N LEU A 123 -5.99 -7.81 4.71
CA LEU A 123 -7.41 -7.46 4.64
C LEU A 123 -7.98 -7.48 3.20
N PHE A 124 -7.13 -7.60 2.19
CA PHE A 124 -7.46 -7.57 0.76
C PHE A 124 -7.56 -8.96 0.11
#